data_AF-A0A3M1CKW5-F1
#
_entry.id   AF-A0A3M1CKW5-F1
#
_cell.length_a   1.000
_cell.length_b   1.000
_cell.length_c   1.000
_cell.angle_alpha   90.00
_cell.angle_beta   90.00
_cell.angle_gamma   90.00
#
_symmetry.space_group_name_H-M   'P 1'
#
loop_
_entity.id
_entity.type
_entity.pdbx_description
1 polymer ?
#
loop_
_entity_poly.entity_id
_entity_poly.type
_entity_poly.pdbx_seq_one_letter_code
_entity_poly.pdbx_strand_id
1 'polypeptide(L)'
;MAGWAVQHATVDVSSSGVSGYQVWEIFDRRWDDRQNSRHHLCAVVQQVEGGLVADFEGCDGCEASYELEVDLLETDCPADTVDPSVFSGVRGYGFGEVPSELRDADPDPGRSVGWYVSWDGQQAEALGFATPEDDTVDATGWQVDTRYELVPAVAWEL
;
A
#
# COMPACT_ATOMS: atom_id res chain seq x y z
N MET A 1 -11.08 10.12 19.27
CA MET A 1 -10.99 8.67 19.02
C MET A 1 -10.69 8.51 17.55
N ALA A 2 -9.74 7.64 17.21
CA ALA A 2 -9.43 7.30 15.83
C ALA A 2 -10.71 6.81 15.11
N GLY A 3 -10.76 7.08 13.81
CA GLY A 3 -11.89 6.68 12.97
C GLY A 3 -11.46 6.14 11.63
N TRP A 4 -10.31 6.59 11.12
CA TRP A 4 -9.85 6.22 9.79
C TRP A 4 -8.34 5.96 9.77
N ALA A 5 -7.92 5.05 8.91
CA ALA A 5 -6.52 4.82 8.56
C ALA A 5 -6.34 4.91 7.04
N VAL A 6 -5.18 5.42 6.61
CA VAL A 6 -4.77 5.46 5.19
C VAL A 6 -3.35 4.94 5.10
N GLN A 7 -3.07 4.08 4.12
CA GLN A 7 -1.79 3.42 3.94
C GLN A 7 -1.09 3.97 2.71
N HIS A 8 0.09 4.53 2.91
CA HIS A 8 1.02 4.89 1.85
C HIS A 8 2.23 3.97 1.94
N ALA A 9 2.94 3.76 0.83
CA ALA A 9 4.22 3.06 0.89
C ALA A 9 5.14 3.51 -0.24
N THR A 10 6.43 3.25 -0.06
CA THR A 10 7.41 3.31 -1.13
C THR A 10 8.17 2.01 -1.14
N VAL A 11 8.32 1.40 -2.31
CA VAL A 11 9.00 0.13 -2.48
C VAL A 11 10.04 0.19 -3.58
N ASP A 12 11.23 -0.34 -3.29
CA ASP A 12 12.28 -0.64 -4.24
C ASP A 12 12.11 -2.11 -4.68
N VAL A 13 11.96 -2.32 -5.99
CA VAL A 13 11.70 -3.64 -6.57
C VAL A 13 12.98 -4.17 -7.18
N SER A 14 13.26 -5.46 -6.98
CA SER A 14 14.40 -6.15 -7.57
C SER A 14 13.97 -7.47 -8.19
N SER A 15 14.87 -8.10 -8.94
CA SER A 15 14.63 -9.46 -9.48
C SER A 15 14.39 -10.55 -8.42
N SER A 16 14.75 -10.30 -7.15
CA SER A 16 14.63 -11.26 -6.06
C SER A 16 13.49 -10.97 -5.07
N GLY A 17 12.87 -9.80 -5.15
CA GLY A 17 11.91 -9.37 -4.13
C GLY A 17 11.68 -7.86 -4.10
N VAL A 18 10.98 -7.44 -3.05
CA VAL A 18 10.58 -6.07 -2.79
C VAL A 18 11.07 -5.65 -1.41
N SER A 19 11.47 -4.39 -1.25
CA SER A 19 11.84 -3.82 0.05
C SER A 19 11.45 -2.36 0.12
N GLY A 20 11.17 -1.82 1.30
CA GLY A 20 10.82 -0.41 1.43
C GLY A 20 10.16 -0.10 2.75
N TYR A 21 9.26 0.88 2.73
CA TYR A 21 8.54 1.34 3.91
C TYR A 21 7.08 1.56 3.61
N GLN A 22 6.23 1.29 4.58
CA GLN A 22 4.83 1.70 4.57
C GLN A 22 4.52 2.59 5.77
N VAL A 23 3.61 3.53 5.57
CA VAL A 23 3.15 4.49 6.57
C VAL A 23 1.64 4.38 6.65
N TRP A 24 1.15 4.14 7.85
CA TRP A 24 -0.26 4.25 8.18
C TRP A 24 -0.52 5.60 8.84
N GLU A 25 -1.23 6.48 8.16
CA GLU A 25 -1.70 7.74 8.71
C GLU A 25 -3.08 7.55 9.34
N ILE A 26 -3.21 7.98 10.61
CA ILE A 26 -4.40 7.76 11.42
C ILE A 26 -5.13 9.08 11.61
N PHE A 27 -6.44 9.07 11.36
CA PHE A 27 -7.28 10.26 11.42
C PHE A 27 -8.45 10.09 12.39
N ASP A 28 -8.93 11.22 12.93
CA ASP A 28 -10.14 11.25 13.73
C ASP A 28 -11.41 11.05 12.88
N ARG A 29 -12.53 10.67 13.50
CA ARG A 29 -13.81 10.37 12.81
C ARG A 29 -14.42 11.51 11.98
N ARG A 30 -13.94 12.74 12.13
CA ARG A 30 -14.40 13.91 11.36
C ARG A 30 -13.59 14.11 10.08
N TRP A 31 -12.54 13.32 9.87
CA TRP A 31 -11.85 13.28 8.60
C TRP A 31 -12.84 12.89 7.51
N ASP A 32 -12.89 13.74 6.48
CA ASP A 32 -13.70 13.57 5.29
C ASP A 32 -12.80 13.13 4.12
N ASP A 33 -13.44 12.77 3.03
CA ASP A 33 -12.85 12.27 1.77
C ASP A 33 -11.87 13.26 1.08
N ARG A 34 -11.57 14.41 1.69
CA ARG A 34 -10.68 15.44 1.16
C ARG A 34 -9.28 15.44 1.77
N GLN A 35 -8.89 14.39 2.49
CA GLN A 35 -7.55 14.23 3.06
C GLN A 35 -7.09 15.45 3.88
N ASN A 36 -7.99 16.01 4.69
CA ASN A 36 -7.66 17.21 5.46
C ASN A 36 -6.76 16.88 6.65
N SER A 37 -5.49 17.29 6.57
CA SER A 37 -4.46 17.06 7.60
C SER A 37 -4.78 17.62 8.99
N ARG A 38 -5.80 18.48 9.12
CA ARG A 38 -6.29 18.96 10.43
C ARG A 38 -6.86 17.87 11.34
N HIS A 39 -7.21 16.72 10.77
CA HIS A 39 -7.75 15.57 11.49
C HIS A 39 -6.74 14.44 11.69
N HIS A 40 -5.50 14.65 11.23
CA HIS A 40 -4.41 13.71 11.47
C HIS A 40 -4.13 13.62 12.97
N LEU A 41 -4.04 12.39 13.48
CA LEU A 41 -3.78 12.09 14.88
C LEU A 41 -2.33 11.66 15.08
N CYS A 42 -1.88 10.68 14.31
CA CYS A 42 -0.57 10.05 14.43
C CYS A 42 -0.31 9.15 13.22
N ALA A 43 0.90 8.61 13.12
CA ALA A 43 1.35 7.69 12.11
C ALA A 43 2.07 6.45 12.71
N VAL A 44 2.03 5.37 11.94
CA VAL A 44 2.78 4.14 12.19
C VAL A 44 3.65 3.87 10.97
N VAL A 45 4.97 3.80 11.16
CA VAL A 45 5.95 3.55 10.11
C VAL A 45 6.47 2.13 10.26
N GLN A 46 6.40 1.37 9.17
CA GLN A 46 6.83 -0.02 9.12
C GLN A 46 7.81 -0.23 7.95
N GLN A 47 8.80 -1.09 8.18
CA GLN A 47 9.61 -1.64 7.11
C GLN A 47 8.83 -2.76 6.44
N VAL A 48 8.96 -2.88 5.12
CA VAL A 48 8.44 -4.01 4.37
C VAL A 48 9.59 -4.68 3.63
N GLU A 49 9.67 -5.99 3.72
CA GLU A 49 10.56 -6.82 2.92
C GLU A 49 9.75 -8.01 2.41
N GLY A 50 9.98 -8.44 1.17
CA GLY A 50 9.21 -9.53 0.63
C GLY A 50 9.89 -10.29 -0.50
N GLY A 51 9.62 -11.57 -0.56
CA GLY A 51 10.09 -12.47 -1.61
C GLY A 51 9.03 -12.66 -2.69
N LEU A 52 9.47 -12.83 -3.94
CA LEU A 52 8.57 -13.16 -5.03
C LEU A 52 7.90 -14.51 -4.77
N VAL A 53 6.58 -14.57 -4.94
CA VAL A 53 5.78 -15.79 -4.80
C VAL A 53 4.89 -16.00 -6.03
N ALA A 54 4.27 -17.17 -6.12
CA ALA A 54 3.19 -17.38 -7.07
C ALA A 54 1.98 -16.50 -6.67
N ASP A 55 1.14 -16.17 -7.65
CA ASP A 55 0.03 -15.24 -7.45
C ASP A 55 -0.87 -15.59 -6.28
N PHE A 56 -1.32 -14.55 -5.58
CA PHE A 56 -2.34 -14.67 -4.55
C PHE A 56 -3.71 -14.93 -5.16
N GLU A 57 -4.55 -15.69 -4.45
CA GLU A 57 -5.97 -15.72 -4.76
C GLU A 57 -6.53 -14.28 -4.67
N GLY A 58 -7.24 -13.82 -5.71
CA GLY A 58 -7.74 -12.43 -5.82
C GLY A 58 -6.87 -11.46 -6.58
N CYS A 59 -5.66 -11.87 -6.97
CA CYS A 59 -4.76 -11.09 -7.82
C CYS A 59 -4.77 -11.63 -9.26
N ASP A 60 -5.96 -11.84 -9.83
CA ASP A 60 -6.09 -12.39 -11.18
C ASP A 60 -5.52 -11.40 -12.20
N GLY A 61 -4.40 -11.75 -12.83
CA GLY A 61 -3.70 -10.87 -13.77
C GLY A 61 -2.61 -9.99 -13.16
N CYS A 62 -2.17 -10.30 -11.93
CA CYS A 62 -0.98 -9.69 -11.37
C CYS A 62 0.28 -10.10 -12.14
N GLU A 63 1.10 -9.11 -12.46
CA GLU A 63 2.41 -9.27 -13.10
C GLU A 63 3.47 -9.73 -12.10
N ALA A 64 3.30 -9.35 -10.82
CA ALA A 64 4.15 -9.78 -9.72
C ALA A 64 3.38 -9.87 -8.41
N SER A 65 3.76 -10.84 -7.58
CA SER A 65 3.22 -11.09 -6.25
C SER A 65 4.37 -11.33 -5.27
N TYR A 66 4.30 -10.72 -4.08
CA TYR A 66 5.32 -10.79 -3.04
C TYR A 66 4.71 -11.15 -1.69
N GLU A 67 5.23 -12.19 -1.04
CA GLU A 67 4.93 -12.47 0.37
C GLU A 67 5.80 -11.57 1.23
N LEU A 68 5.20 -10.87 2.19
CA LEU A 68 5.84 -9.81 2.97
C LEU A 68 6.08 -10.21 4.43
N GLU A 69 7.23 -9.76 4.92
CA GLU A 69 7.52 -9.52 6.33
C GLU A 69 7.38 -8.01 6.59
N VAL A 70 6.69 -7.66 7.68
CA VAL A 70 6.41 -6.27 8.05
C VAL A 70 6.86 -6.03 9.48
N ASP A 71 7.79 -5.12 9.66
CA ASP A 71 8.36 -4.78 10.96
C ASP A 71 8.02 -3.35 11.37
N LEU A 72 7.55 -3.16 12.59
CA LEU A 72 7.33 -1.83 13.15
C LEU A 72 8.67 -1.13 13.39
N LEU A 73 8.85 0.04 12.79
CA LEU A 73 10.03 0.88 13.00
C LEU A 73 9.77 1.99 14.00
N GLU A 74 8.72 2.77 13.77
CA GLU A 74 8.42 3.97 14.55
C GLU A 74 6.92 4.20 14.63
N THR A 75 6.46 4.81 15.72
CA THR A 75 5.13 5.38 15.82
C THR A 75 5.13 6.56 16.77
N ASP A 76 4.39 7.61 16.41
CA ASP A 76 4.06 8.73 17.29
C ASP A 76 2.66 8.59 17.90
N CYS A 77 1.98 7.45 17.67
CA CYS A 77 0.66 7.19 18.20
C CYS A 77 0.71 7.00 19.73
N PRO A 78 -0.09 7.77 20.48
CA PRO A 78 -0.31 7.50 21.90
C PRO A 78 -0.91 6.09 22.10
N ALA A 79 -0.52 5.41 23.17
CA ALA A 79 -0.96 4.04 23.46
C ALA A 79 -2.49 3.87 23.61
N ASP A 80 -3.22 4.96 23.84
CA ASP A 80 -4.69 4.99 23.94
C ASP A 80 -5.38 5.40 22.62
N THR A 81 -4.63 5.72 21.58
CA THR A 81 -5.17 6.11 20.26
C THR A 81 -5.44 4.89 19.39
N VAL A 82 -4.42 4.05 19.19
CA VAL A 82 -4.51 2.79 18.42
C VAL A 82 -3.39 1.85 18.86
N ASP A 83 -3.64 0.54 18.83
CA ASP A 83 -2.62 -0.49 19.00
C ASP A 83 -1.90 -0.70 17.64
N PRO A 84 -0.60 -0.38 17.50
CA PRO A 84 0.10 -0.50 16.21
C PRO A 84 0.12 -1.93 15.63
N SER A 85 -0.09 -2.95 16.47
CA SER A 85 -0.09 -4.35 16.00
C SER A 85 -1.23 -4.65 15.01
N VAL A 86 -2.31 -3.86 15.01
CA VAL A 86 -3.42 -4.03 14.05
C VAL A 86 -2.98 -3.79 12.60
N PHE A 87 -1.93 -3.01 12.38
CA PHE A 87 -1.37 -2.70 11.05
C PHE A 87 -0.33 -3.71 10.57
N SER A 88 -0.01 -4.73 11.39
CA SER A 88 1.00 -5.75 11.06
C SER A 88 0.40 -6.97 10.34
N GLY A 89 -0.87 -6.90 9.94
CA GLY A 89 -1.61 -8.01 9.32
C GLY A 89 -1.36 -8.17 7.82
N VAL A 90 -0.71 -7.21 7.17
CA VAL A 90 -0.36 -7.29 5.75
C VAL A 90 0.60 -8.47 5.54
N ARG A 91 0.30 -9.33 4.56
CA ARG A 91 1.10 -10.52 4.24
C ARG A 91 1.49 -10.62 2.78
N GLY A 92 0.83 -9.91 1.89
CA GLY A 92 1.17 -9.95 0.48
C GLY A 92 0.92 -8.65 -0.24
N TYR A 93 1.81 -8.33 -1.18
CA TYR A 93 1.58 -7.32 -2.21
C TYR A 93 1.50 -7.95 -3.59
N GLY A 94 0.48 -7.59 -4.33
CA GLY A 94 0.34 -7.90 -5.74
C GLY A 94 0.34 -6.64 -6.59
N PHE A 95 0.87 -6.74 -7.80
CA PHE A 95 0.96 -5.63 -8.75
C PHE A 95 0.52 -6.09 -10.13
N GLY A 96 -0.42 -5.39 -10.76
CA GLY A 96 -1.02 -5.82 -12.03
C GLY A 96 -1.87 -4.76 -12.71
N GLU A 97 -2.84 -5.18 -13.53
CA GLU A 97 -3.75 -4.23 -14.18
C GLU A 97 -4.50 -3.38 -13.13
N VAL A 98 -4.66 -2.08 -13.39
CA VAL A 98 -5.50 -1.22 -12.55
C VAL A 98 -6.96 -1.69 -12.65
N PRO A 99 -7.63 -2.03 -11.53
CA PRO A 99 -9.03 -2.44 -11.55
C PRO A 99 -9.92 -1.40 -12.21
N SER A 100 -10.93 -1.87 -12.95
CA SER A 100 -11.82 -1.01 -13.71
C SER A 100 -12.54 0.05 -12.87
N GLU A 101 -12.84 -0.29 -11.62
CA GLU A 101 -13.51 0.53 -10.62
C GLU A 101 -12.62 1.61 -10.02
N LEU A 102 -11.29 1.43 -10.05
CA LEU A 102 -10.32 2.42 -9.57
C LEU A 102 -9.74 3.28 -10.69
N ARG A 103 -10.06 2.97 -11.95
CA ARG A 103 -9.44 3.57 -13.13
C ARG A 103 -9.60 5.09 -13.22
N ASP A 104 -10.73 5.63 -12.75
CA ASP A 104 -10.99 7.07 -12.72
C ASP A 104 -10.24 7.80 -11.57
N ALA A 105 -9.73 7.05 -10.60
CA ALA A 105 -8.96 7.56 -9.47
C ALA A 105 -7.44 7.39 -9.64
N ASP A 106 -6.99 6.80 -10.76
CA ASP A 106 -5.57 6.60 -11.06
C ASP A 106 -4.84 7.93 -11.19
N PRO A 107 -3.82 8.20 -10.36
CA PRO A 107 -3.08 9.46 -10.40
C PRO A 107 -2.22 9.62 -11.66
N ASP A 108 -1.82 8.52 -12.31
CA ASP A 108 -0.97 8.54 -13.52
C ASP A 108 -1.41 7.46 -14.55
N PRO A 109 -2.54 7.68 -15.25
CA PRO A 109 -3.11 6.71 -16.17
C PRO A 109 -2.15 6.28 -17.28
N GLY A 110 -1.89 4.98 -17.34
CA GLY A 110 -0.99 4.36 -18.34
C GLY A 110 0.45 4.17 -17.85
N ARG A 111 0.81 4.72 -16.70
CA ARG A 111 2.09 4.48 -16.01
C ARG A 111 1.91 3.71 -14.71
N SER A 112 0.83 3.97 -13.98
CA SER A 112 0.50 3.23 -12.76
C SER A 112 0.10 1.79 -13.07
N VAL A 113 0.37 0.90 -12.12
CA VAL A 113 -0.23 -0.43 -12.04
C VAL A 113 -1.14 -0.52 -10.81
N GLY A 114 -2.09 -1.44 -10.80
CA GLY A 114 -2.93 -1.72 -9.64
C GLY A 114 -2.08 -2.31 -8.51
N TRP A 115 -2.24 -1.79 -7.30
CA TRP A 115 -1.65 -2.31 -6.08
C TRP A 115 -2.70 -3.08 -5.30
N TYR A 116 -2.40 -4.35 -5.02
CA TYR A 116 -3.26 -5.30 -4.31
C TYR A 116 -2.61 -5.72 -3.00
N VAL A 117 -3.42 -5.87 -1.96
CA VAL A 117 -2.96 -6.30 -0.63
C VAL A 117 -3.68 -7.57 -0.21
N SER A 118 -2.91 -8.58 0.22
CA SER A 118 -3.43 -9.76 0.89
C SER A 118 -3.12 -9.69 2.39
N TRP A 119 -4.16 -9.96 3.19
CA TRP A 119 -4.09 -10.09 4.64
C TRP A 119 -4.03 -11.58 5.01
N ASP A 120 -3.60 -11.89 6.24
CA ASP A 120 -3.42 -13.28 6.71
C ASP A 120 -4.60 -14.22 6.38
N GLY A 121 -4.38 -15.11 5.40
CA GLY A 121 -5.36 -16.09 4.92
C GLY A 121 -6.53 -15.52 4.12
N GLN A 122 -6.46 -14.27 3.66
CA GLN A 122 -7.50 -13.59 2.89
C GLN A 122 -7.12 -13.41 1.43
N GLN A 123 -8.17 -13.37 0.58
CA GLN A 123 -8.06 -13.01 -0.82
C GLN A 123 -7.45 -11.60 -0.94
N ALA A 124 -6.58 -11.40 -1.93
CA ALA A 124 -6.02 -10.08 -2.22
C ALA A 124 -7.12 -9.12 -2.69
N GLU A 125 -7.09 -7.90 -2.16
CA GLU A 125 -8.01 -6.82 -2.51
C GLU A 125 -7.24 -5.67 -3.15
N ALA A 126 -7.84 -5.02 -4.14
CA ALA A 126 -7.25 -3.85 -4.76
C ALA A 126 -7.26 -2.68 -3.77
N LEU A 127 -6.08 -2.12 -3.53
CA LEU A 127 -5.89 -1.05 -2.56
C LEU A 127 -5.66 0.31 -3.19
N GLY A 128 -5.02 0.35 -4.34
CA GLY A 128 -4.69 1.59 -5.02
C GLY A 128 -3.76 1.37 -6.19
N PHE A 129 -2.71 2.19 -6.26
CA PHE A 129 -1.85 2.32 -7.43
C PHE A 129 -0.39 2.21 -7.01
N ALA A 130 0.44 1.62 -7.86
CA ALA A 130 1.89 1.74 -7.77
C ALA A 130 2.36 2.61 -8.94
N THR A 131 2.91 3.78 -8.63
CA THR A 131 3.40 4.76 -9.61
C THR A 131 4.92 4.84 -9.51
N PRO A 132 5.67 4.70 -10.62
CA PRO A 132 7.13 4.85 -10.60
C PRO A 132 7.53 6.26 -10.11
N GLU A 133 8.46 6.35 -9.16
CA GLU A 133 8.94 7.66 -8.66
C GLU A 133 9.81 8.41 -9.68
N ASP A 134 10.39 7.69 -10.65
CA ASP A 134 11.23 8.27 -11.71
C ASP A 134 10.42 8.51 -12.98
N ASP A 135 10.15 9.78 -13.26
CA ASP A 135 9.45 10.27 -14.46
C ASP A 135 10.18 9.98 -15.79
N THR A 136 11.45 9.56 -15.73
CA THR A 136 12.21 9.16 -16.91
C THR A 136 12.00 7.70 -17.28
N VAL A 137 11.41 6.90 -16.39
CA VAL A 137 11.06 5.52 -16.68
C VAL A 137 9.78 5.51 -17.51
N ASP A 138 9.92 5.11 -18.76
CA ASP A 138 8.81 4.78 -19.67
C ASP A 138 8.23 3.42 -19.25
N ALA A 139 7.64 3.40 -18.05
CA ALA A 139 7.05 2.22 -17.46
C ALA A 139 5.62 2.04 -17.95
N THR A 140 5.45 1.22 -18.98
CA THR A 140 4.18 0.54 -19.23
C THR A 140 4.18 -0.78 -18.47
N GLY A 141 3.48 -0.85 -17.34
CA GLY A 141 3.37 -2.06 -16.51
C GLY A 141 4.40 -2.15 -15.37
N TRP A 142 4.49 -3.32 -14.76
CA TRP A 142 5.38 -3.57 -13.63
C TRP A 142 6.83 -3.83 -14.08
N GLN A 143 7.80 -3.18 -13.44
CA GLN A 143 9.22 -3.27 -13.80
C GLN A 143 10.09 -3.56 -12.58
N VAL A 144 11.05 -4.48 -12.77
CA VAL A 144 12.13 -4.72 -11.80
C VAL A 144 13.15 -3.59 -11.84
N ASP A 145 13.90 -3.44 -10.74
CA ASP A 145 14.93 -2.41 -10.56
C ASP A 145 14.36 -0.97 -10.61
N THR A 146 13.07 -0.83 -10.31
CA THR A 146 12.33 0.43 -10.25
C THR A 146 11.81 0.67 -8.84
N ARG A 147 11.81 1.94 -8.42
CA ARG A 147 11.19 2.39 -7.18
C ARG A 147 9.79 2.91 -7.46
N TYR A 148 8.82 2.44 -6.68
CA TYR A 148 7.41 2.80 -6.81
C TYR A 148 6.92 3.49 -5.54
N GLU A 149 6.16 4.58 -5.71
CA GLU A 149 5.26 5.11 -4.71
C GLU A 149 3.93 4.34 -4.79
N LEU A 150 3.44 3.87 -3.65
CA LEU A 150 2.17 3.17 -3.51
C LEU A 150 1.13 4.15 -2.97
N VAL A 151 0.21 4.54 -3.84
CA VAL A 151 -0.83 5.55 -3.60
C VAL A 151 -2.16 4.84 -3.31
N PRO A 152 -2.77 5.02 -2.13
CA PRO A 152 -4.01 4.36 -1.77
C PRO A 152 -5.21 4.98 -2.52
N ALA A 153 -6.16 4.14 -2.88
CA ALA A 153 -7.49 4.53 -3.36
C ALA A 153 -8.58 4.38 -2.28
N VAL A 154 -8.25 3.83 -1.12
CA VAL A 154 -9.19 3.55 -0.03
C VAL A 154 -8.68 4.05 1.31
N ALA A 155 -9.62 4.22 2.24
CA ALA A 155 -9.37 4.45 3.65
C ALA A 155 -10.14 3.42 4.47
N TRP A 156 -9.57 2.97 5.58
CA TRP A 156 -10.16 1.95 6.44
C TRP A 156 -10.78 2.57 7.68
N GLU A 157 -11.95 2.09 8.07
CA GLU A 157 -12.55 2.46 9.35
C GLU A 157 -11.86 1.71 10.52
N LEU A 158 -11.61 2.41 11.63
CA LEU A 158 -10.96 1.90 12.85
C LEU A 158 -11.93 1.73 14.04
#